data_AF-A0A9D2H639-F1
#
_entry.id   AF-A0A9D2H639-F1
#
_cell.length_a   1.000
_cell.length_b   1.000
_cell.length_c   1.000
_cell.angle_alpha   90.00
_cell.angle_beta   90.00
_cell.angle_gamma   90.00
#
_symmetry.space_group_name_H-M   'P 1'
#
loop_
_entity.id
_entity.type
_entity.pdbx_description
1 polymer ?
#
loop_
_entity_poly.entity_id
_entity_poly.type
_entity_poly.pdbx_seq_one_letter_code
_entity_poly.pdbx_strand_id
1 'polypeptide(L)' 'MTQKKPLRERIREAGGLYLFLNTRLIRIAGPAQVGGGPRVLPVHPCGHCGRPKHEHVEGPRGSLRCPSEPVD' A
#
# COMPACT_ATOMS: atom_id res chain seq x y z
N MET A 1 17.18 -42.17 2.76
CA MET A 1 16.18 -41.27 2.16
C MET A 1 15.48 -40.52 3.29
N THR A 2 15.60 -39.19 3.37
CA THR A 2 14.88 -38.41 4.38
C THR A 2 13.38 -38.45 4.07
N GLN A 3 12.61 -39.19 4.88
CA GLN A 3 11.15 -39.17 4.85
C GLN A 3 10.69 -37.73 5.16
N LYS A 4 10.27 -37.01 4.12
CA LYS A 4 9.65 -35.69 4.30
C LYS A 4 8.19 -35.93 4.64
N LYS A 5 7.68 -35.20 5.64
CA LYS A 5 6.24 -35.19 5.95
C LYS A 5 5.41 -34.97 4.67
N PRO A 6 4.25 -35.64 4.53
CA PRO A 6 3.32 -35.39 3.44
C PRO A 6 3.04 -33.89 3.26
N LEU A 7 2.89 -33.46 2.00
CA LEU A 7 2.68 -32.04 1.69
C LEU A 7 1.47 -31.45 2.43
N ARG A 8 0.38 -32.22 2.52
CA ARG A 8 -0.86 -31.79 3.20
C ARG A 8 -0.64 -31.53 4.69
N GLU A 9 0.17 -32.34 5.36
CA GLU A 9 0.48 -32.18 6.78
C GLU A 9 1.31 -30.92 7.00
N ARG A 10 2.32 -30.68 6.15
CA ARG A 10 3.15 -29.47 6.20
C ARG A 10 2.35 -28.19 5.99
N ILE A 11 1.34 -28.23 5.12
CA ILE A 11 0.43 -27.09 4.90
C ILE A 11 -0.43 -26.84 6.14
N ARG A 12 -0.95 -27.91 6.78
CA ARG A 12 -1.73 -27.78 8.02
C ARG A 12 -0.88 -27.24 9.17
N GLU A 13 0.34 -27.77 9.36
CA GLU A 13 1.29 -27.29 10.37
C GLU A 13 1.70 -25.83 10.16
N ALA A 14 1.79 -25.39 8.91
CA ALA A 14 2.09 -24.00 8.56
C ALA A 14 0.91 -23.05 8.72
N GLY A 15 -0.26 -23.49 9.20
CA GLY A 15 -1.44 -22.63 9.38
C GLY A 15 -2.26 -22.40 8.10
N GLY A 16 -2.10 -23.26 7.07
CA GLY A 16 -2.87 -23.22 5.84
C GLY A 16 -2.03 -22.97 4.58
N LEU A 17 -2.67 -23.09 3.41
CA LEU A 17 -1.99 -23.04 2.11
C LEU A 17 -1.34 -21.67 1.85
N TYR A 18 -2.05 -20.60 2.18
CA TYR A 18 -1.54 -19.24 2.01
C TYR A 18 -0.24 -19.01 2.78
N LEU A 19 -0.22 -19.32 4.07
CA LEU A 19 0.94 -19.08 4.93
C LEU A 19 2.12 -20.00 4.54
N PHE A 20 1.85 -21.25 4.15
CA PHE A 20 2.86 -22.16 3.60
C PHE A 20 3.54 -21.59 2.34
N LEU A 21 2.75 -21.10 1.38
CA LEU A 21 3.27 -20.55 0.13
C LEU A 21 3.98 -19.21 0.37
N ASN A 22 3.37 -18.30 1.12
CA ASN A 22 3.94 -16.98 1.39
C ASN A 22 5.29 -17.09 2.11
N THR A 23 5.41 -17.98 3.11
CA THR A 23 6.69 -18.22 3.81
C THR A 23 7.78 -18.74 2.88
N ARG A 24 7.42 -19.61 1.92
CA ARG A 24 8.39 -20.11 0.92
C ARG A 24 8.80 -19.05 -0.07
N LEU A 25 7.85 -18.28 -0.57
CA LEU A 25 8.11 -17.17 -1.47
C LEU A 25 9.03 -16.15 -0.82
N ILE A 26 8.76 -15.76 0.43
CA ILE A 26 9.62 -14.83 1.19
C ILE A 26 11.05 -15.36 1.33
N ARG A 27 11.21 -16.67 1.57
CA ARG A 27 12.54 -17.28 1.70
C ARG A 27 13.36 -17.25 0.41
N ILE A 28 12.70 -17.34 -0.75
CA ILE A 28 13.36 -17.44 -2.06
C ILE A 28 13.52 -16.06 -2.70
N ALA A 29 12.47 -15.26 -2.67
CA ALA A 29 12.37 -13.99 -3.38
C ALA A 29 12.53 -12.76 -2.47
N GLY A 30 12.61 -12.96 -1.15
CA GLY A 30 12.58 -11.88 -0.16
C GLY A 30 11.14 -11.45 0.18
N PRO A 31 10.98 -10.58 1.20
CA PRO A 31 9.69 -10.03 1.57
C PRO A 31 9.08 -9.23 0.42
N ALA A 32 7.75 -9.13 0.39
CA ALA A 32 7.07 -8.28 -0.58
C ALA A 32 7.60 -6.84 -0.46
N GLN A 33 8.02 -6.28 -1.59
CA GLN A 33 8.40 -4.88 -1.68
C GLN A 33 7.12 -4.03 -1.58
N VAL A 34 6.71 -3.74 -0.36
CA VAL A 34 5.84 -2.59 -0.10
C VAL A 34 6.74 -1.38 -0.35
N GLY A 35 6.46 -0.61 -1.40
CA GLY A 35 7.32 0.51 -1.78
C GLY A 35 7.67 1.35 -0.56
N GLY A 36 8.96 1.65 -0.39
CA GLY A 36 9.47 2.54 0.64
C GLY A 36 9.08 3.98 0.33
N GLY A 37 7.77 4.24 0.23
CA GLY A 37 7.27 5.59 0.28
C GLY A 37 7.63 6.17 1.64
N PRO A 38 7.98 7.46 1.70
CA PRO A 38 8.26 8.08 2.99
C PRO A 38 7.03 7.90 3.90
N ARG A 39 7.27 7.61 5.19
CA ARG A 39 6.20 7.44 6.20
C ARG A 39 5.26 8.66 6.25
N VAL A 40 5.78 9.79 5.76
CA VAL A 40 5.06 11.03 5.46
C VAL A 40 5.29 11.34 3.99
N LEU A 41 4.25 11.25 3.17
CA LEU A 41 4.31 11.75 1.79
C LEU A 41 4.62 13.26 1.84
N PRO A 42 5.54 13.77 1.00
CA PRO A 42 5.72 15.22 0.89
C PRO A 42 4.38 15.84 0.52
N VAL A 43 3.85 16.68 1.42
CA VAL A 43 2.63 17.44 1.16
C VAL A 43 3.02 18.51 0.17
N HIS A 44 2.81 18.24 -1.12
CA HIS A 44 3.01 19.26 -2.14
C HIS A 44 1.92 20.33 -2.00
N PRO A 45 2.31 21.61 -1.82
CA PRO A 45 1.34 22.69 -1.79
C PRO A 45 0.63 22.81 -3.14
N CYS A 46 -0.52 23.48 -3.16
CA CYS A 46 -1.20 23.80 -4.40
C CYS A 46 -0.30 24.65 -5.30
N GLY A 47 -0.15 24.25 -6.56
CA GLY A 47 0.66 24.99 -7.53
C GLY A 47 0.10 26.37 -7.90
N HIS A 48 -1.17 26.65 -7.56
CA HIS A 48 -1.82 27.93 -7.83
C HIS A 48 -1.70 28.90 -6.64
N CYS A 49 -2.13 28.50 -5.44
CA CYS A 49 -2.17 29.39 -4.27
C CYS A 49 -1.08 29.13 -3.22
N GLY A 50 -0.26 28.08 -3.35
CA GLY A 50 0.77 27.71 -2.39
C GLY A 50 0.27 27.13 -1.06
N ARG A 51 -1.06 27.10 -0.83
CA ARG A 51 -1.66 26.55 0.39
C ARG A 51 -1.73 25.02 0.38
N PRO A 52 -1.78 24.35 1.53
CA PRO A 52 -1.92 22.91 1.58
C PRO A 52 -3.28 22.46 1.02
N LYS A 53 -3.29 21.28 0.39
CA LYS A 53 -4.48 20.73 -0.28
C LYS A 53 -5.68 20.51 0.66
N HIS A 54 -5.46 20.33 1.97
CA HIS A 54 -6.56 20.14 2.93
C HIS A 54 -7.33 21.43 3.24
N GLU A 55 -6.81 22.60 2.87
CA GLU A 55 -7.54 23.88 2.93
C GLU A 55 -8.38 24.15 1.66
N HIS A 56 -8.38 23.24 0.69
CA HIS A 56 -9.13 23.39 -0.55
C HIS A 56 -10.58 22.98 -0.34
N VAL A 57 -11.47 23.66 -1.05
CA VAL A 57 -12.91 23.37 -1.00
C VAL A 57 -13.25 22.26 -1.97
N GLU A 58 -14.21 21.43 -1.62
CA GLU A 58 -14.69 20.37 -2.52
C GLU A 58 -15.46 21.00 -3.68
N GLY A 59 -15.06 20.64 -4.90
CA GLY A 59 -15.69 21.02 -6.15
C GLY A 59 -16.47 19.85 -6.77
N PRO A 60 -16.98 20.04 -8.01
CA PRO A 60 -17.74 19.00 -8.70
C PRO A 60 -16.96 17.69 -8.80
N ARG A 61 -17.66 16.56 -8.64
CA ARG A 61 -17.12 15.19 -8.77
C ARG A 61 -16.00 14.85 -7.78
N GLY A 62 -15.99 15.47 -6.60
CA GLY A 62 -14.99 15.19 -5.55
C GLY A 62 -13.59 15.74 -5.88
N SER A 63 -13.50 16.71 -6.78
CA SER A 63 -12.25 17.45 -7.04
C SER A 63 -11.99 18.48 -5.93
N LEU A 64 -10.73 18.80 -5.64
CA LEU A 64 -10.39 19.90 -4.75
C LEU A 64 -10.20 21.17 -5.58
N ARG A 65 -10.99 22.21 -5.31
CA ARG A 65 -10.89 23.52 -5.96
C ARG A 65 -10.06 24.47 -5.10
N CYS A 66 -9.26 25.30 -5.77
CA CYS A 66 -8.46 26.30 -5.10
C CYS A 66 -9.34 27.41 -4.49
N PRO A 67 -9.15 27.79 -3.21
CA PRO A 67 -10.00 28.81 -2.57
C PRO A 67 -9.77 30.23 -3.11
N SER A 68 -8.68 30.46 -3.86
CA SER A 68 -8.41 31.74 -4.53
C SER A 68 -8.96 31.81 -5.96
N GLU A 69 -9.50 30.73 -6.49
CA GLU A 69 -10.19 30.75 -7.79
C GLU A 69 -11.61 31.35 -7.62
N PRO A 70 -12.06 32.23 -8.53
CA PRO A 70 -13.42 32.76 -8.51
C PRO A 70 -14.45 31.63 -8.58
N VAL A 71 -15.55 31.78 -7.83
CA VAL A 71 -16.72 30.92 -7.95
C VAL A 71 -17.56 31.50 -9.08
N ASP A 72 -17.41 30.95 -10.29
CA ASP A 72 -18.42 31.07 -11.34
C ASP A 72 -19.66 30.24 -10.99
#